data_AF-A0A4Q2UKU4-F1
#
_entry.id   AF-A0A4Q2UKU4-F1
#
_cell.length_a   1.000
_cell.length_b   1.000
_cell.length_c   1.000
_cell.angle_alpha   90.00
_cell.angle_beta   90.00
_cell.angle_gamma   90.00
#
_symmetry.space_group_name_H-M   'P 1'
#
loop_
_entity.id
_entity.type
_entity.pdbx_description
1 polymer ?
#
loop_
_entity_poly.entity_id
_entity_poly.type
_entity_poly.pdbx_seq_one_letter_code
_entity_poly.pdbx_strand_id
1 'polypeptide(L)'
;MKNSFFYLVVGFLLIGLPAVAQDKSAKVYIAKVGKGGALTPQQMKRRNDEIKFQATNRINKNLVDLLNTLTFDGLGDAERIALMQNSFLPSPNQIFSGDDVVIEDDIDPSHTSAEGAVDVDVEKYLRNMDLFYVKSDTLTIAFSQLIVSDVQEGKDYPYVKVFFTQTFRSKNKQVDRAYQPVRRVAELKAEVVDGKWRTFITRLAFLRPGEALTQLTNPTILQADGPKKPLDSKEVSFRKADNPIDSLTVKWDTQWLSVVRSTIDMIPTGYYRRGITTSKSQDNISITLSREDQQLTFRRIDGSTVGFTQARSIVGDEKLRQRSRRRLSGWLQVATGLVSLGASYAGYAYLQKQYDGYSHQVSALNADYAIWQTLAQRPDTSPLVTMPFTSYAQPGIYAVYGGGVAGGGLLINGIRLLLKAGK
;
A
#
# COMPACT_ATOMS: atom_id res chain seq x y z
N MET A 1 -12.50 56.79 -20.44
CA MET A 1 -11.35 55.90 -20.16
C MET A 1 -11.09 55.75 -18.64
N LYS A 2 -12.06 55.26 -17.86
CA LYS A 2 -11.88 55.02 -16.41
C LYS A 2 -12.43 53.68 -15.88
N ASN A 3 -13.11 52.88 -16.72
CA ASN A 3 -13.70 51.59 -16.30
C ASN A 3 -12.94 50.36 -16.81
N SER A 4 -11.83 50.54 -17.54
CA SER A 4 -11.05 49.44 -18.13
C SER A 4 -10.04 48.81 -17.15
N PHE A 5 -9.68 49.52 -16.09
CA PHE A 5 -8.69 49.05 -15.11
C PHE A 5 -9.30 48.12 -14.04
N PHE A 6 -10.60 48.28 -13.75
CA PHE A 6 -11.27 47.49 -12.72
C PHE A 6 -11.48 46.03 -13.14
N TYR A 7 -11.72 45.77 -14.43
CA TYR A 7 -11.87 44.40 -14.95
C TYR A 7 -10.53 43.66 -15.12
N LEU A 8 -9.41 44.39 -15.20
CA LEU A 8 -8.08 43.78 -15.30
C LEU A 8 -7.53 43.37 -13.92
N VAL A 9 -7.95 44.06 -12.84
CA VAL A 9 -7.59 43.73 -11.45
C VAL A 9 -8.44 42.60 -10.87
N VAL A 10 -9.71 42.46 -11.26
CA VAL A 10 -10.56 41.33 -10.82
C VAL A 10 -10.17 40.00 -11.50
N GLY A 11 -9.54 40.05 -12.68
CA GLY A 11 -8.96 38.86 -13.34
C GLY A 11 -7.69 38.32 -12.68
N PHE A 12 -6.94 39.16 -11.96
CA PHE A 12 -5.68 38.77 -11.30
C PHE A 12 -5.86 38.26 -9.86
N LEU A 13 -7.03 38.46 -9.24
CA LEU A 13 -7.31 38.04 -7.86
C LEU A 13 -8.02 36.68 -7.72
N LEU A 14 -8.34 36.01 -8.84
CA LEU A 14 -8.88 34.64 -8.86
C LEU A 14 -7.82 33.57 -9.17
N ILE A 15 -6.53 33.93 -9.25
CA ILE A 15 -5.40 33.01 -9.31
C ILE A 15 -4.72 32.97 -7.93
N GLY A 16 -5.51 32.66 -6.91
CA GLY A 16 -5.00 32.21 -5.62
C GLY A 16 -4.45 30.80 -5.78
N LEU A 17 -3.14 30.71 -5.94
CA LEU A 17 -2.37 29.46 -5.91
C LEU A 17 -2.74 28.64 -4.66
N PRO A 18 -3.25 27.40 -4.76
CA PRO A 18 -2.78 26.38 -3.85
C PRO A 18 -1.36 26.03 -4.31
N ALA A 19 -0.42 26.08 -3.37
CA ALA A 19 0.91 25.53 -3.54
C ALA A 19 0.82 24.15 -4.20
N VAL A 20 1.28 24.05 -5.45
CA VAL A 20 1.54 22.77 -6.08
C VAL A 20 2.81 22.25 -5.43
N ALA A 21 2.61 21.49 -4.35
CA ALA A 21 3.56 20.47 -3.97
C ALA A 21 3.82 19.63 -5.23
N GLN A 22 5.06 19.66 -5.69
CA GLN A 22 5.54 18.93 -6.84
C GLN A 22 5.54 17.43 -6.48
N ASP A 23 4.36 16.82 -6.51
CA ASP A 23 4.25 15.37 -6.46
C ASP A 23 4.66 14.87 -7.86
N LYS A 24 5.97 14.68 -8.03
CA LYS A 24 6.52 13.92 -9.15
C LYS A 24 5.76 12.62 -9.11
N SER A 25 4.87 12.42 -10.08
CA SER A 25 4.14 11.19 -10.27
C SER A 25 5.16 10.05 -10.33
N ALA A 26 5.35 9.37 -9.20
CA ALA A 26 5.98 8.08 -9.18
C ALA A 26 5.17 7.25 -10.18
N LYS A 27 5.84 6.68 -11.18
CA LYS A 27 5.22 5.67 -12.04
C LYS A 27 4.74 4.56 -11.11
N VAL A 28 3.45 4.56 -10.80
CA VAL A 28 2.81 3.46 -10.08
C VAL A 28 2.74 2.31 -11.07
N TYR A 29 3.70 1.41 -10.96
CA TYR A 29 3.60 0.11 -11.59
C TYR A 29 2.57 -0.68 -10.80
N ILE A 30 1.35 -0.77 -11.33
CA ILE A 30 0.38 -1.75 -10.85
C ILE A 30 0.86 -3.10 -11.39
N ALA A 31 1.63 -3.83 -10.58
CA ALA A 31 1.90 -5.22 -10.83
C ALA A 31 0.55 -5.96 -10.79
N LYS A 32 0.06 -6.33 -11.96
CA LYS A 32 -1.06 -7.27 -12.06
C LYS A 32 -0.52 -8.58 -11.51
N VAL A 33 -0.95 -8.96 -10.31
CA VAL A 33 -0.75 -10.32 -9.78
C VAL A 33 -1.55 -11.22 -10.71
N GLY A 34 -0.90 -11.66 -11.80
CA GLY A 34 -1.39 -12.77 -12.57
C GLY A 34 -1.56 -13.93 -11.59
N LYS A 35 -2.66 -14.67 -11.69
CA LYS A 35 -2.70 -16.02 -11.14
C LYS A 35 -1.45 -16.72 -11.64
N GLY A 36 -0.43 -16.84 -10.79
CA GLY A 36 0.83 -17.47 -11.17
C GLY A 36 0.47 -18.84 -11.69
N GLY A 37 0.76 -19.10 -12.97
CA GLY A 37 0.63 -20.45 -13.49
C GLY A 37 1.42 -21.38 -12.59
N ALA A 38 0.93 -22.60 -12.38
CA ALA A 38 1.65 -23.59 -11.61
C ALA A 38 3.10 -23.67 -12.11
N LEU A 39 4.06 -23.60 -11.19
CA LEU A 39 5.48 -23.67 -11.52
C LEU A 39 5.77 -24.99 -12.25
N THR A 40 6.59 -24.94 -13.29
CA THR A 40 7.06 -26.17 -13.93
C THR A 40 7.91 -26.99 -12.95
N PRO A 41 8.06 -28.31 -13.13
CA PRO A 41 8.91 -29.13 -12.26
C PRO A 41 10.34 -28.60 -12.12
N GLN A 42 10.91 -28.03 -13.18
CA GLN A 42 12.23 -27.42 -13.16
C GLN A 42 12.26 -26.12 -12.34
N GLN A 43 11.22 -25.28 -12.47
CA GLN A 43 11.08 -24.06 -11.66
C GLN A 43 10.87 -24.38 -10.18
N MET A 44 10.06 -25.41 -9.86
CA MET A 44 9.87 -25.93 -8.51
C MET A 44 11.19 -26.39 -7.89
N LYS A 45 11.99 -27.18 -8.64
CA LYS A 45 13.30 -27.63 -8.18
C LYS A 45 14.23 -26.45 -7.89
N ARG A 46 14.37 -25.52 -8.83
CA ARG A 46 15.22 -24.32 -8.66
C ARG A 46 14.80 -23.49 -7.44
N ARG A 47 13.49 -23.26 -7.28
CA ARG A 47 12.91 -22.58 -6.12
C ARG A 47 13.28 -23.30 -4.83
N ASN A 48 13.09 -24.61 -4.77
CA ASN A 48 13.36 -25.39 -3.56
C ASN A 48 14.86 -25.41 -3.22
N ASP A 49 15.73 -25.52 -4.22
CA ASP A 49 17.18 -25.46 -4.05
C ASP A 49 17.61 -24.08 -3.49
N GLU A 50 17.01 -22.99 -3.99
CA GLU A 50 17.26 -21.64 -3.48
C GLU A 50 16.79 -21.47 -2.02
N ILE A 51 15.58 -21.92 -1.69
CA ILE A 51 15.05 -21.88 -0.32
C ILE A 51 15.95 -22.66 0.65
N LYS A 52 16.36 -23.89 0.27
CA LYS A 52 17.27 -24.70 1.09
C LYS A 52 18.61 -24.01 1.29
N PHE A 53 19.18 -23.41 0.24
CA PHE A 53 20.43 -22.65 0.34
C PHE A 53 20.31 -21.46 1.31
N GLN A 54 19.22 -20.70 1.21
CA GLN A 54 18.96 -19.57 2.10
C GLN A 54 18.76 -20.03 3.55
N ALA A 55 18.02 -21.12 3.77
CA ALA A 55 17.85 -21.71 5.10
C ALA A 55 19.17 -22.16 5.72
N THR A 56 20.05 -22.81 4.95
CA THR A 56 21.40 -23.18 5.41
C THR A 56 22.21 -21.96 5.82
N ASN A 57 22.25 -20.91 4.99
CA ASN A 57 22.99 -19.69 5.33
C ASN A 57 22.41 -18.99 6.56
N ARG A 58 21.08 -18.95 6.67
CA ARG A 58 20.39 -18.32 7.80
C ARG A 58 20.82 -18.93 9.13
N ILE A 59 20.94 -20.25 9.19
CA ILE A 59 21.36 -20.95 10.41
C ILE A 59 22.88 -20.94 10.56
N ASN A 60 23.64 -21.37 9.55
CA ASN A 60 25.08 -21.61 9.69
C ASN A 60 25.95 -20.35 9.69
N LYS A 61 25.44 -19.26 9.14
CA LYS A 61 26.16 -17.99 9.05
C LYS A 61 25.44 -16.95 9.90
N ASN A 62 24.24 -16.54 9.48
CA ASN A 62 23.61 -15.37 10.07
C ASN A 62 23.28 -15.54 11.57
N LEU A 63 22.70 -16.68 11.97
CA LEU A 63 22.41 -16.92 13.38
C LEU A 63 23.69 -17.12 14.20
N VAL A 64 24.66 -17.91 13.72
CA VAL A 64 25.95 -18.09 14.40
C VAL A 64 26.71 -16.78 14.58
N ASP A 65 26.76 -15.95 13.53
CA ASP A 65 27.44 -14.66 13.53
C ASP A 65 26.75 -13.70 14.50
N LEU A 66 25.40 -13.65 14.51
CA LEU A 66 24.65 -12.87 15.48
C LEU A 66 25.02 -13.27 16.91
N LEU A 67 24.93 -14.56 17.23
CA LEU A 67 25.17 -15.02 18.59
C LEU A 67 26.62 -14.77 19.04
N ASN A 68 27.60 -15.07 18.19
CA ASN A 68 29.01 -14.79 18.52
C ASN A 68 29.27 -13.28 18.67
N THR A 69 28.69 -12.44 17.81
CA THR A 69 28.84 -10.98 17.87
C THR A 69 28.23 -10.41 19.14
N LEU A 70 27.04 -10.87 19.55
CA LEU A 70 26.42 -10.45 20.81
C LEU A 70 27.28 -10.81 22.03
N THR A 71 28.02 -11.92 21.94
CA THR A 71 28.92 -12.40 23.00
C THR A 71 30.36 -11.90 22.87
N PHE A 72 30.64 -11.00 21.93
CA PHE A 72 31.96 -10.40 21.78
C PHE A 72 32.20 -9.31 22.84
N ASP A 73 33.35 -9.37 23.52
CA ASP A 73 33.64 -8.48 24.66
C ASP A 73 33.85 -7.02 24.25
N GLY A 74 34.37 -6.79 23.03
CA GLY A 74 34.62 -5.43 22.52
C GLY A 74 33.42 -4.70 21.95
N LEU A 75 32.21 -5.28 21.98
CA LEU A 75 31.01 -4.67 21.42
C LEU A 75 30.31 -3.77 22.47
N GLY A 76 30.01 -2.51 22.09
CA GLY A 76 29.31 -1.59 22.98
C GLY A 76 27.84 -1.96 23.22
N ASP A 77 27.27 -1.59 24.37
CA ASP A 77 25.89 -1.96 24.74
C ASP A 77 24.84 -1.42 23.76
N ALA A 78 25.00 -0.18 23.27
CA ALA A 78 24.09 0.40 22.28
C ALA A 78 24.11 -0.37 20.94
N GLU A 79 25.30 -0.77 20.49
CA GLU A 79 25.45 -1.59 19.27
C GLU A 79 24.84 -2.97 19.46
N ARG A 80 25.01 -3.56 20.64
CA ARG A 80 24.41 -4.84 21.00
C ARG A 80 22.88 -4.79 20.99
N ILE A 81 22.28 -3.76 21.59
CA ILE A 81 20.82 -3.54 21.56
C ILE A 81 20.34 -3.38 20.10
N ALA A 82 21.04 -2.59 19.29
CA ALA A 82 20.70 -2.41 17.89
C ALA A 82 20.79 -3.72 17.10
N LEU A 83 21.81 -4.56 17.34
CA LEU A 83 21.93 -5.87 16.73
C LEU A 83 20.78 -6.81 17.12
N MET A 84 20.40 -6.83 18.40
CA MET A 84 19.24 -7.61 18.86
C MET A 84 17.98 -7.17 18.12
N GLN A 85 17.65 -5.88 18.15
CA GLN A 85 16.45 -5.33 17.51
C GLN A 85 16.43 -5.59 16.00
N ASN A 86 17.54 -5.36 15.30
CA ASN A 86 17.65 -5.60 13.86
C ASN A 86 17.48 -7.08 13.47
N SER A 87 17.66 -8.01 14.40
CA SER A 87 17.51 -9.44 14.14
C SER A 87 16.05 -9.90 14.02
N PHE A 88 15.09 -9.16 14.57
CA PHE A 88 13.67 -9.53 14.54
C PHE A 88 12.74 -8.42 14.03
N LEU A 89 13.18 -7.16 14.00
CA LEU A 89 12.47 -6.07 13.33
C LEU A 89 12.74 -6.06 11.82
N PRO A 90 11.83 -5.51 11.00
CA PRO A 90 12.01 -5.38 9.55
C PRO A 90 13.31 -4.66 9.18
N SER A 91 14.30 -5.42 8.72
CA SER A 91 15.61 -4.90 8.31
C SER A 91 16.29 -5.85 7.32
N PRO A 92 17.31 -5.40 6.56
CA PRO A 92 18.10 -6.29 5.72
C PRO A 92 18.78 -7.43 6.50
N ASN A 93 19.01 -7.25 7.79
CA ASN A 93 19.68 -8.19 8.69
C ASN A 93 18.69 -9.03 9.52
N GLN A 94 17.39 -8.91 9.28
CA GLN A 94 16.36 -9.66 9.99
C GLN A 94 16.57 -11.16 9.79
N ILE A 95 16.66 -11.89 10.90
CA ILE A 95 16.88 -13.35 11.03
C ILE A 95 15.59 -14.05 11.44
N PHE A 96 14.87 -13.51 12.41
CA PHE A 96 13.62 -14.03 12.93
C PHE A 96 12.43 -13.38 12.22
N SER A 97 11.32 -14.10 12.09
CA SER A 97 10.13 -13.58 11.42
C SER A 97 9.45 -12.42 12.16
N GLY A 98 9.69 -12.31 13.47
CA GLY A 98 9.11 -11.33 14.38
C GLY A 98 9.70 -11.50 15.78
N ASP A 99 9.26 -10.65 16.71
CA ASP A 99 9.58 -10.72 18.14
C ASP A 99 8.83 -11.85 18.86
N ASP A 100 7.67 -12.25 18.34
CA ASP A 100 6.80 -13.34 18.81
C ASP A 100 7.34 -14.76 18.54
N VAL A 101 8.50 -14.88 17.89
CA VAL A 101 9.11 -16.17 17.59
C VAL A 101 9.52 -16.87 18.89
N VAL A 102 9.01 -18.09 19.06
CA VAL A 102 9.29 -18.92 20.22
C VAL A 102 10.65 -19.60 20.09
N ILE A 103 11.48 -19.40 21.11
CA ILE A 103 12.78 -20.02 21.27
C ILE A 103 12.80 -20.82 22.57
N GLU A 104 13.14 -22.10 22.50
CA GLU A 104 13.38 -22.91 23.71
C GLU A 104 14.77 -22.55 24.26
N ASP A 105 14.83 -22.08 25.50
CA ASP A 105 16.04 -21.56 26.14
C ASP A 105 17.12 -22.64 26.30
N ASP A 106 18.31 -22.37 25.75
CA ASP A 106 19.52 -23.18 25.91
C ASP A 106 20.68 -22.38 26.54
N ILE A 107 20.41 -21.15 26.99
CA ILE A 107 21.39 -20.30 27.69
C ILE A 107 21.64 -20.80 29.11
N ASP A 108 20.64 -21.41 29.74
CA ASP A 108 20.85 -22.19 30.95
C ASP A 108 21.45 -23.56 30.58
N PRO A 109 22.67 -23.91 31.04
CA PRO A 109 23.30 -25.20 30.74
C PRO A 109 22.56 -26.42 31.33
N SER A 110 21.52 -26.21 32.14
CA SER A 110 20.61 -27.27 32.59
C SER A 110 19.53 -27.64 31.56
N HIS A 111 19.22 -26.76 30.61
CA HIS A 111 18.29 -27.04 29.52
C HIS A 111 19.01 -27.70 28.34
N THR A 112 19.00 -29.03 28.30
CA THR A 112 19.73 -29.80 27.28
C THR A 112 18.83 -30.58 26.32
N SER A 113 17.52 -30.57 26.55
CA SER A 113 16.56 -31.36 25.77
C SER A 113 15.17 -30.71 25.76
N ALA A 114 14.28 -31.28 24.94
CA ALA A 114 12.88 -30.83 24.88
C ALA A 114 12.08 -31.13 26.17
N GLU A 115 12.56 -32.03 27.02
CA GLU A 115 11.93 -32.33 28.31
C GLU A 115 12.25 -31.20 29.30
N GLY A 116 11.22 -30.46 29.71
CA GLY A 116 11.39 -29.31 30.60
C GLY A 116 11.97 -28.06 29.93
N ALA A 117 11.94 -28.00 28.59
CA ALA A 117 12.34 -26.81 27.85
C ALA A 117 11.48 -25.60 28.26
N VAL A 118 12.13 -24.44 28.41
CA VAL A 118 11.46 -23.18 28.73
C VAL A 118 11.35 -22.34 27.46
N ASP A 119 10.13 -22.03 27.06
CA ASP A 119 9.86 -21.16 25.93
C ASP A 119 10.07 -19.69 26.31
N VAL A 120 10.82 -18.97 25.48
CA VAL A 120 11.05 -17.53 25.59
C VAL A 120 10.87 -16.86 24.21
N ASP A 121 10.53 -15.58 24.21
CA ASP A 121 10.54 -14.76 22.99
C ASP A 121 11.98 -14.42 22.56
N VAL A 122 12.12 -13.89 21.33
CA VAL A 122 13.43 -13.58 20.74
C VAL A 122 14.21 -12.56 21.58
N GLU A 123 13.55 -11.48 22.01
CA GLU A 123 14.20 -10.41 22.74
C GLU A 123 14.77 -10.94 24.07
N LYS A 124 13.95 -11.69 24.82
CA LYS A 124 14.34 -12.30 26.08
C LYS A 124 15.47 -13.30 25.88
N TYR A 125 15.42 -14.15 24.85
CA TYR A 125 16.50 -15.08 24.54
C TYR A 125 17.83 -14.36 24.29
N LEU A 126 17.85 -13.34 23.43
CA LEU A 126 19.07 -12.60 23.10
C LEU A 126 19.59 -11.77 24.28
N ARG A 127 18.69 -11.20 25.11
CA ARG A 127 19.07 -10.54 26.37
C ARG A 127 19.65 -11.52 27.37
N ASN A 128 19.08 -12.72 27.51
CA ASN A 128 19.61 -13.76 28.37
C ASN A 128 21.01 -14.19 27.90
N MET A 129 21.23 -14.33 26.59
CA MET A 129 22.55 -14.59 26.02
C MET A 129 23.56 -13.51 26.45
N ASP A 130 23.23 -12.23 26.29
CA ASP A 130 24.11 -11.12 26.67
C ASP A 130 24.44 -11.08 28.18
N LEU A 131 23.41 -11.31 29.00
CA LEU A 131 23.48 -11.22 30.45
C LEU A 131 24.21 -12.42 31.06
N PHE A 132 23.89 -13.64 30.63
CA PHE A 132 24.31 -14.86 31.32
C PHE A 132 25.45 -15.61 30.64
N TYR A 133 25.70 -15.40 29.35
CA TYR A 133 26.85 -16.00 28.68
C TYR A 133 28.14 -15.19 28.94
N VAL A 134 29.24 -15.87 29.28
CA VAL A 134 30.54 -15.23 29.46
C VAL A 134 31.09 -14.83 28.09
N LYS A 135 31.29 -13.52 27.90
CA LYS A 135 31.81 -12.93 26.66
C LYS A 135 33.25 -13.34 26.40
N SER A 136 33.65 -13.35 25.13
CA SER A 136 35.01 -13.68 24.70
C SER A 136 35.43 -12.83 23.50
N ASP A 137 36.73 -12.64 23.34
CA ASP A 137 37.39 -12.09 22.16
C ASP A 137 37.50 -13.11 20.99
N THR A 138 37.18 -14.38 21.25
CA THR A 138 37.18 -15.46 20.24
C THR A 138 35.77 -16.01 20.00
N LEU A 139 35.58 -16.68 18.86
CA LEU A 139 34.31 -17.32 18.52
C LEU A 139 34.10 -18.56 19.39
N THR A 140 33.09 -18.52 20.27
CA THR A 140 32.81 -19.60 21.23
C THR A 140 31.51 -20.34 20.95
N ILE A 141 30.70 -19.88 20.00
CA ILE A 141 29.45 -20.52 19.59
C ILE A 141 29.63 -21.12 18.20
N ALA A 142 29.32 -22.40 18.04
CA ALA A 142 29.47 -23.11 16.76
C ALA A 142 28.30 -24.05 16.50
N PHE A 143 27.86 -24.11 15.25
CA PHE A 143 26.87 -25.08 14.77
C PHE A 143 27.56 -26.15 13.91
N SER A 144 27.05 -27.38 13.99
CA SER A 144 27.58 -28.54 13.26
C SER A 144 26.45 -29.48 12.86
N GLN A 145 26.76 -30.50 12.04
CA GLN A 145 25.80 -31.53 11.64
C GLN A 145 24.50 -30.94 11.04
N LEU A 146 24.64 -29.93 10.18
CA LEU A 146 23.50 -29.26 9.58
C LEU A 146 22.84 -30.16 8.53
N ILE A 147 21.53 -30.36 8.67
CA ILE A 147 20.72 -31.13 7.73
C ILE A 147 19.46 -30.33 7.45
N VAL A 148 19.15 -30.11 6.17
CA VAL A 148 17.98 -29.34 5.73
C VAL A 148 16.93 -30.29 5.17
N SER A 149 15.69 -30.16 5.64
CA SER A 149 14.56 -30.95 5.13
C SER A 149 14.20 -30.58 3.68
N ASP A 150 13.28 -31.33 3.10
CA ASP A 150 12.58 -30.86 1.90
C ASP A 150 11.73 -29.61 2.21
N VAL A 151 11.54 -28.79 1.18
CA VAL A 151 10.65 -27.62 1.24
C VAL A 151 9.22 -28.14 1.21
N GLN A 152 8.44 -27.72 2.19
CA GLN A 152 7.04 -28.10 2.34
C GLN A 152 6.16 -26.90 2.02
N GLU A 153 5.05 -27.15 1.31
CA GLU A 153 4.08 -26.11 0.97
C GLU A 153 3.13 -25.92 2.15
N GLY A 154 3.31 -24.85 2.91
CA GLY A 154 2.35 -24.44 3.92
C GLY A 154 1.13 -23.76 3.31
N LYS A 155 0.11 -23.52 4.14
CA LYS A 155 -1.11 -22.82 3.72
C LYS A 155 -0.84 -21.38 3.27
N ASP A 156 0.05 -20.70 3.99
CA ASP A 156 0.34 -19.28 3.80
C ASP A 156 1.72 -19.04 3.16
N TYR A 157 2.69 -19.92 3.43
CA TYR A 157 4.05 -19.81 2.93
C TYR A 157 4.72 -21.19 2.83
N PRO A 158 5.68 -21.38 1.90
CA PRO A 158 6.57 -22.53 1.95
C PRO A 158 7.44 -22.47 3.22
N TYR A 159 7.74 -23.62 3.80
CA TYR A 159 8.59 -23.70 4.98
C TYR A 159 9.58 -24.87 4.88
N VAL A 160 10.62 -24.82 5.71
CA VAL A 160 11.70 -25.80 5.75
C VAL A 160 12.23 -25.93 7.18
N LYS A 161 12.67 -27.13 7.55
CA LYS A 161 13.35 -27.38 8.83
C LYS A 161 14.85 -27.53 8.63
N VAL A 162 15.62 -26.97 9.54
CA VAL A 162 17.07 -27.15 9.61
C VAL A 162 17.41 -27.77 10.96
N PHE A 163 17.97 -28.98 10.90
CA PHE A 163 18.44 -29.73 12.06
C PHE A 163 19.94 -29.48 12.22
N PHE A 164 20.40 -29.23 13.44
CA PHE A 164 21.82 -28.97 13.70
C PHE A 164 22.18 -29.28 15.16
N THR A 165 23.47 -29.38 15.42
CA THR A 165 24.03 -29.50 16.78
C THR A 165 24.71 -28.18 17.13
N GLN A 166 24.24 -27.55 18.19
CA GLN A 166 24.76 -26.29 18.73
C GLN A 166 25.69 -26.55 19.89
N THR A 167 26.85 -25.89 19.87
CA THR A 167 27.87 -26.01 20.91
C THR A 167 28.26 -24.63 21.41
N PHE A 168 28.20 -24.47 22.72
CA PHE A 168 28.70 -23.34 23.47
C PHE A 168 30.02 -23.71 24.16
N ARG A 169 31.09 -22.96 23.91
CA ARG A 169 32.44 -23.25 24.44
C ARG A 169 32.84 -22.38 25.63
N SER A 170 32.10 -21.29 25.88
CA SER A 170 32.31 -20.45 27.06
C SER A 170 31.55 -20.99 28.28
N LYS A 171 31.38 -20.19 29.32
CA LYS A 171 30.66 -20.53 30.55
C LYS A 171 29.41 -19.68 30.73
N ASN A 172 28.49 -20.16 31.56
CA ASN A 172 27.41 -19.33 32.10
C ASN A 172 27.95 -18.55 33.32
N LYS A 173 27.48 -17.30 33.53
CA LYS A 173 27.91 -16.44 34.65
C LYS A 173 27.31 -16.83 35.99
N GLN A 174 26.17 -17.51 35.98
CA GLN A 174 25.39 -17.83 37.19
C GLN A 174 25.43 -19.32 37.52
N VAL A 175 25.54 -20.18 36.51
CA VAL A 175 25.53 -21.63 36.69
C VAL A 175 26.92 -22.20 36.45
N ASP A 176 27.53 -22.79 37.49
CA ASP A 176 28.82 -23.49 37.40
C ASP A 176 28.65 -24.89 36.81
N ARG A 177 28.17 -24.95 35.56
CA ARG A 177 28.03 -26.17 34.76
C ARG A 177 28.50 -25.88 33.35
N ALA A 178 29.35 -26.77 32.81
CA ALA A 178 29.76 -26.69 31.43
C ALA A 178 28.59 -27.00 30.49
N TYR A 179 28.46 -26.22 29.41
CA TYR A 179 27.49 -26.50 28.37
C TYR A 179 27.75 -27.85 27.71
N GLN A 180 26.67 -28.53 27.33
CA GLN A 180 26.71 -29.74 26.51
C GLN A 180 26.30 -29.39 25.08
N PRO A 181 26.82 -30.08 24.06
CA PRO A 181 26.28 -29.96 22.71
C PRO A 181 24.81 -30.37 22.68
N VAL A 182 23.94 -29.50 22.16
CA VAL A 182 22.49 -29.72 22.10
C VAL A 182 22.03 -29.87 20.65
N ARG A 183 21.12 -30.81 20.40
CA ARG A 183 20.50 -31.00 19.08
C ARG A 183 19.30 -30.07 18.97
N ARG A 184 19.29 -29.25 17.94
CA ARG A 184 18.28 -28.21 17.71
C ARG A 184 17.62 -28.39 16.36
N VAL A 185 16.42 -27.83 16.26
CA VAL A 185 15.65 -27.69 15.04
C VAL A 185 15.21 -26.24 14.90
N ALA A 186 15.52 -25.64 13.76
CA ALA A 186 14.98 -24.36 13.36
C ALA A 186 13.89 -24.58 12.30
N GLU A 187 12.73 -23.98 12.50
CA GLU A 187 11.67 -23.89 11.50
C GLU A 187 11.79 -22.53 10.81
N LEU A 188 11.78 -22.54 9.48
CA LEU A 188 11.92 -21.33 8.69
C LEU A 188 10.79 -21.21 7.68
N LYS A 189 10.15 -20.04 7.65
CA LYS A 189 9.29 -19.65 6.54
C LYS A 189 10.12 -19.08 5.39
N ALA A 190 9.67 -19.29 4.17
CA ALA A 190 10.28 -18.73 2.96
C ALA A 190 9.34 -17.72 2.30
N GLU A 191 9.85 -16.52 2.01
CA GLU A 191 9.10 -15.44 1.38
C GLU A 191 9.91 -14.82 0.24
N VAL A 192 9.22 -14.25 -0.75
CA VAL A 192 9.88 -13.51 -1.83
C VAL A 192 9.99 -12.05 -1.43
N VAL A 193 11.22 -11.59 -1.21
CA VAL A 193 11.54 -10.20 -0.87
C VAL A 193 12.43 -9.63 -1.96
N ASP A 194 12.00 -8.54 -2.59
CA ASP A 194 12.69 -7.92 -3.72
C ASP A 194 12.98 -8.89 -4.88
N GLY A 195 12.05 -9.82 -5.14
CA GLY A 195 12.15 -10.81 -6.21
C GLY A 195 13.13 -11.96 -5.92
N LYS A 196 13.64 -12.09 -4.70
CA LYS A 196 14.52 -13.18 -4.26
C LYS A 196 13.91 -13.94 -3.10
N TRP A 197 14.16 -15.24 -3.00
CA TRP A 197 13.75 -16.00 -1.83
C TRP A 197 14.59 -15.59 -0.63
N ARG A 198 13.92 -15.33 0.49
CA ARG A 198 14.53 -15.15 1.81
C ARG A 198 13.84 -16.06 2.80
N THR A 199 14.59 -16.51 3.79
CA THR A 199 14.07 -17.34 4.88
C THR A 199 14.16 -16.61 6.21
N PHE A 200 13.19 -16.85 7.08
CA PHE A 200 13.10 -16.26 8.42
C PHE A 200 12.77 -17.34 9.43
N ILE A 201 13.46 -17.35 10.56
CA ILE A 201 13.23 -18.32 11.64
C ILE A 201 11.88 -18.00 12.29
N THR A 202 10.98 -18.98 12.32
CA THR A 202 9.67 -18.90 12.97
C THR A 202 9.62 -19.68 14.29
N ARG A 203 10.58 -20.59 14.50
CA ARG A 203 10.74 -21.36 15.75
C ARG A 203 12.17 -21.86 15.88
N LEU A 204 12.72 -21.83 17.09
CA LEU A 204 14.02 -22.46 17.40
C LEU A 204 13.88 -23.33 18.65
N ALA A 205 14.17 -24.62 18.53
CA ALA A 205 13.81 -25.59 19.56
C ALA A 205 14.80 -26.74 19.70
N PHE A 206 14.72 -27.46 20.81
CA PHE A 206 15.36 -28.75 20.95
C PHE A 206 14.73 -29.78 20.02
N LEU A 207 15.56 -30.68 19.51
CA LEU A 207 15.10 -31.78 18.69
C LEU A 207 14.28 -32.76 19.53
N ARG A 208 13.01 -32.98 19.18
CA ARG A 208 12.15 -33.96 19.85
C ARG A 208 12.34 -35.37 19.29
N PRO A 209 12.16 -36.43 20.11
CA PRO A 209 12.11 -37.81 19.61
C PRO A 209 11.01 -37.97 18.56
N GLY A 210 11.34 -38.56 17.41
CA GLY A 210 10.40 -38.74 16.29
C GLY A 210 10.26 -37.53 15.35
N GLU A 211 10.83 -36.38 15.71
CA GLU A 211 10.96 -35.25 14.79
C GLU A 211 12.10 -35.54 13.81
N ALA A 212 11.76 -36.14 12.67
CA ALA A 212 12.71 -36.55 11.63
C ALA A 212 12.56 -35.70 10.35
N LEU A 213 13.44 -35.97 9.38
CA LEU A 213 13.40 -35.41 8.01
C LEU A 213 12.15 -35.81 7.21
N THR A 214 11.30 -36.66 7.77
CA THR A 214 10.01 -37.01 7.19
C THR A 214 9.20 -35.74 6.93
N GLN A 215 8.47 -35.74 5.80
CA GLN A 215 7.45 -34.73 5.51
C GLN A 215 6.63 -34.53 6.78
N LEU A 216 6.66 -33.31 7.34
CA LEU A 216 5.72 -33.00 8.40
C LEU A 216 4.39 -33.04 7.68
N THR A 217 3.57 -34.01 8.03
CA THR A 217 2.16 -33.92 7.76
C THR A 217 1.72 -32.57 8.31
N ASN A 218 0.99 -31.80 7.48
CA ASN A 218 0.39 -30.53 7.88
C ASN A 218 0.01 -30.60 9.35
N PRO A 219 0.32 -29.57 10.18
CA PRO A 219 0.02 -29.60 11.60
C PRO A 219 -1.39 -30.15 11.78
N THR A 220 -1.48 -31.33 12.41
CA THR A 220 -2.77 -31.97 12.61
C THR A 220 -3.47 -31.14 13.67
N ILE A 221 -4.27 -30.19 13.21
CA ILE A 221 -5.26 -29.52 14.04
C ILE A 221 -6.18 -30.65 14.51
N LEU A 222 -6.00 -31.10 15.77
CA LEU A 222 -6.71 -32.25 16.35
C LEU A 222 -8.24 -32.07 16.34
N GLN A 223 -8.71 -30.85 16.10
CA GLN A 223 -10.07 -30.56 15.73
C GLN A 223 -10.12 -29.22 15.00
N ALA A 224 -10.28 -29.24 13.67
CA ALA A 224 -10.75 -28.05 12.98
C ALA A 224 -12.23 -27.88 13.33
N ASP A 225 -12.52 -27.22 14.46
CA ASP A 225 -13.87 -26.82 14.85
C ASP A 225 -14.35 -25.69 13.91
N GLY A 226 -14.63 -26.09 12.67
CA GLY A 226 -15.24 -25.25 11.66
C GLY A 226 -16.64 -25.76 11.30
N PRO A 227 -17.43 -24.95 10.57
CA PRO A 227 -18.73 -25.39 10.09
C PRO A 227 -18.57 -26.62 9.18
N LYS A 228 -19.44 -27.62 9.36
CA LYS A 228 -19.46 -28.85 8.51
C LYS A 228 -19.73 -28.56 7.03
N LYS A 229 -20.23 -27.36 6.72
CA LYS A 229 -20.49 -26.88 5.35
C LYS A 229 -19.87 -25.48 5.19
N PRO A 230 -19.37 -25.12 4.00
CA PRO A 230 -18.92 -23.77 3.73
C PRO A 230 -20.02 -22.73 3.97
N LEU A 231 -19.64 -21.59 4.53
CA LEU A 231 -20.53 -20.44 4.69
C LEU A 231 -20.81 -19.80 3.32
N ASP A 232 -22.06 -19.88 2.85
CA ASP A 232 -22.51 -19.34 1.55
C ASP A 232 -23.10 -17.91 1.64
N SER A 233 -22.85 -17.20 2.74
CA SER A 233 -23.31 -15.82 2.85
C SER A 233 -22.47 -14.89 1.98
N LYS A 234 -23.09 -13.79 1.53
CA LYS A 234 -22.35 -12.67 0.93
C LYS A 234 -21.30 -12.13 1.90
N GLU A 235 -20.16 -11.72 1.37
CA GLU A 235 -19.14 -11.03 2.15
C GLU A 235 -19.65 -9.67 2.59
N VAL A 236 -19.48 -9.36 3.87
CA VAL A 236 -19.85 -8.08 4.45
C VAL A 236 -18.60 -7.45 5.03
N SER A 237 -18.32 -6.22 4.61
CA SER A 237 -17.18 -5.46 5.11
C SER A 237 -17.60 -4.55 6.27
N PHE A 238 -16.72 -4.42 7.23
CA PHE A 238 -16.82 -3.62 8.44
C PHE A 238 -15.59 -2.72 8.54
N ARG A 239 -15.76 -1.55 9.16
CA ARG A 239 -14.68 -0.62 9.48
C ARG A 239 -14.68 -0.32 10.96
N LYS A 240 -13.49 -0.23 11.55
CA LYS A 240 -13.35 0.15 12.95
C LYS A 240 -13.82 1.60 13.11
N ALA A 241 -14.58 1.88 14.17
CA ALA A 241 -15.26 3.18 14.33
C ALA A 241 -14.27 4.34 14.54
N ASP A 242 -13.15 4.07 15.20
CA ASP A 242 -12.07 4.99 15.55
C ASP A 242 -10.98 5.08 14.45
N ASN A 243 -10.77 4.01 13.68
CA ASN A 243 -9.76 3.97 12.63
C ASN A 243 -10.32 3.41 11.30
N PRO A 244 -10.55 4.24 10.27
CA PRO A 244 -11.14 3.79 9.01
C PRO A 244 -10.20 2.96 8.13
N ILE A 245 -8.89 2.90 8.45
CA ILE A 245 -7.91 2.02 7.79
C ILE A 245 -8.14 0.58 8.23
N ASP A 246 -8.53 0.39 9.49
CA ASP A 246 -8.80 -0.89 10.09
C ASP A 246 -10.14 -1.43 9.57
N SER A 247 -10.07 -2.53 8.83
CA SER A 247 -11.21 -3.13 8.17
C SER A 247 -11.25 -4.64 8.34
N LEU A 248 -12.46 -5.17 8.29
CA LEU A 248 -12.75 -6.58 8.50
C LEU A 248 -13.78 -7.02 7.46
N THR A 249 -13.52 -8.11 6.75
CA THR A 249 -14.48 -8.73 5.84
C THR A 249 -14.88 -10.09 6.39
N VAL A 250 -16.18 -10.30 6.55
CA VAL A 250 -16.73 -11.50 7.17
C VAL A 250 -17.80 -12.16 6.31
N LYS A 251 -17.97 -13.46 6.52
CA LYS A 251 -19.14 -14.26 6.14
C LYS A 251 -19.77 -14.81 7.40
N TRP A 252 -21.07 -15.03 7.44
CA TRP A 252 -21.71 -15.63 8.61
C TRP A 252 -22.99 -16.39 8.27
N ASP A 253 -23.35 -17.31 9.15
CA ASP A 253 -24.68 -17.91 9.21
C ASP A 253 -25.25 -17.77 10.63
N THR A 254 -26.22 -18.61 10.97
CA THR A 254 -26.85 -18.64 12.30
C THR A 254 -25.90 -19.06 13.43
N GLN A 255 -24.86 -19.85 13.13
CA GLN A 255 -23.99 -20.50 14.10
C GLN A 255 -22.52 -20.08 14.01
N TRP A 256 -22.07 -19.60 12.85
CA TRP A 256 -20.67 -19.37 12.55
C TRP A 256 -20.45 -18.00 11.92
N LEU A 257 -19.32 -17.39 12.25
CA LEU A 257 -18.75 -16.22 11.62
C LEU A 257 -17.39 -16.63 11.05
N SER A 258 -17.16 -16.42 9.77
CA SER A 258 -15.85 -16.55 9.15
C SER A 258 -15.26 -15.17 8.90
N VAL A 259 -14.10 -14.91 9.50
CA VAL A 259 -13.28 -13.75 9.17
C VAL A 259 -12.47 -14.11 7.94
N VAL A 260 -12.87 -13.56 6.79
CA VAL A 260 -12.23 -13.81 5.49
C VAL A 260 -10.97 -12.96 5.34
N ARG A 261 -11.02 -11.71 5.82
CA ARG A 261 -9.89 -10.77 5.82
C ARG A 261 -9.97 -9.87 7.04
N SER A 262 -8.83 -9.61 7.66
CA SER A 262 -8.66 -8.60 8.70
C SER A 262 -7.40 -7.79 8.35
N THR A 263 -7.46 -6.47 8.49
CA THR A 263 -6.25 -5.62 8.46
C THR A 263 -5.72 -5.35 9.86
N ILE A 264 -6.33 -5.96 10.88
CA ILE A 264 -5.92 -5.82 12.28
C ILE A 264 -5.30 -7.13 12.71
N ASP A 265 -4.02 -7.07 13.09
CA ASP A 265 -3.23 -8.24 13.46
C ASP A 265 -3.84 -9.01 14.64
N MET A 266 -4.56 -8.31 15.53
CA MET A 266 -5.19 -8.93 16.71
C MET A 266 -6.49 -9.70 16.42
N ILE A 267 -7.03 -9.66 15.20
CA ILE A 267 -8.23 -10.43 14.81
C ILE A 267 -7.82 -11.44 13.74
N PRO A 268 -7.53 -12.70 14.11
CA PRO A 268 -7.07 -13.69 13.15
C PRO A 268 -8.17 -14.06 12.14
N THR A 269 -7.74 -14.43 10.93
CA THR A 269 -8.67 -15.03 9.95
C THR A 269 -9.04 -16.44 10.40
N GLY A 270 -10.30 -16.84 10.25
CA GLY A 270 -10.76 -18.12 10.80
C GLY A 270 -12.26 -18.23 10.96
N TYR A 271 -12.70 -19.35 11.56
CA TYR A 271 -14.09 -19.60 11.91
C TYR A 271 -14.30 -19.39 13.39
N TYR A 272 -15.35 -18.65 13.74
CA TYR A 272 -15.75 -18.33 15.09
C TYR A 272 -17.18 -18.83 15.29
N ARG A 273 -17.41 -19.67 16.30
CA ARG A 273 -18.75 -20.14 16.62
C ARG A 273 -19.47 -19.11 17.47
N ARG A 274 -20.71 -18.79 17.14
CA ARG A 274 -21.59 -17.96 17.96
C ARG A 274 -21.90 -18.73 19.25
N GLY A 275 -21.30 -18.33 20.36
CA GLY A 275 -21.55 -18.93 21.66
C GLY A 275 -22.96 -18.60 22.15
N ILE A 276 -23.79 -19.63 22.36
CA ILE A 276 -24.92 -19.55 23.28
C ILE A 276 -24.32 -19.91 24.64
N THR A 277 -23.72 -18.93 25.33
CA THR A 277 -23.23 -19.07 26.73
C THR A 277 -22.67 -20.46 27.08
N THR A 278 -21.67 -20.95 26.33
CA THR A 278 -21.00 -22.19 26.71
C THR A 278 -19.75 -21.86 27.51
N SER A 279 -19.75 -22.29 28.77
CA SER A 279 -18.72 -22.10 29.80
C SER A 279 -17.36 -22.76 29.52
N LYS A 280 -17.12 -23.27 28.30
CA LYS A 280 -15.81 -23.81 27.90
C LYS A 280 -15.22 -22.91 26.83
N SER A 281 -14.34 -22.04 27.30
CA SER A 281 -13.46 -21.15 26.56
C SER A 281 -12.60 -21.95 25.58
N GLN A 282 -12.91 -21.84 24.29
CA GLN A 282 -11.88 -21.91 23.26
C GLN A 282 -11.32 -20.50 23.14
N ASP A 283 -10.08 -20.34 23.59
CA ASP A 283 -9.21 -19.16 23.51
C ASP A 283 -9.86 -17.82 23.07
N ASN A 284 -10.26 -17.06 24.08
CA ASN A 284 -9.84 -15.67 24.29
C ASN A 284 -10.48 -14.51 23.51
N ILE A 285 -11.47 -14.73 22.65
CA ILE A 285 -12.26 -13.64 22.04
C ILE A 285 -13.75 -14.00 22.02
N SER A 286 -14.59 -13.15 22.61
CA SER A 286 -16.05 -13.23 22.52
C SER A 286 -16.58 -12.23 21.50
N ILE A 287 -17.60 -12.62 20.74
CA ILE A 287 -18.15 -11.80 19.65
C ILE A 287 -19.60 -11.47 19.96
N THR A 288 -19.91 -10.18 20.03
CA THR A 288 -21.28 -9.68 20.19
C THR A 288 -21.72 -8.99 18.90
N LEU A 289 -22.85 -9.43 18.35
CA LEU A 289 -23.44 -8.85 17.15
C LEU A 289 -24.71 -8.09 17.55
N SER A 290 -24.66 -6.75 17.51
CA SER A 290 -25.88 -5.94 17.64
C SER A 290 -26.56 -5.87 16.28
N ARG A 291 -27.74 -6.48 16.16
CA ARG A 291 -28.50 -6.52 14.90
C ARG A 291 -29.13 -5.16 14.58
N GLU A 292 -29.36 -4.33 15.59
CA GLU A 292 -29.99 -3.01 15.44
C GLU A 292 -29.02 -1.96 14.89
N ASP A 293 -27.72 -2.09 15.19
CA ASP A 293 -26.74 -1.03 14.89
C ASP A 293 -25.80 -1.32 13.71
N GLN A 294 -25.93 -2.48 13.06
CA GLN A 294 -24.94 -2.97 12.09
C GLN A 294 -23.51 -2.99 12.69
N GLN A 295 -23.41 -3.19 14.00
CA GLN A 295 -22.16 -3.17 14.74
C GLN A 295 -21.72 -4.58 15.09
N LEU A 296 -20.42 -4.83 14.90
CA LEU A 296 -19.74 -6.06 15.26
C LEU A 296 -18.70 -5.72 16.32
N THR A 297 -18.79 -6.33 17.50
CA THR A 297 -17.86 -6.06 18.60
C THR A 297 -17.12 -7.33 18.98
N PHE A 298 -15.79 -7.25 18.99
CA PHE A 298 -14.90 -8.29 19.50
C PHE A 298 -14.47 -7.90 20.90
N ARG A 299 -14.73 -8.74 21.90
CA ARG A 299 -14.35 -8.53 23.28
C ARG A 299 -13.30 -9.56 23.70
N ARG A 300 -12.15 -9.08 24.16
CA ARG A 300 -11.02 -9.89 24.63
C ARG A 300 -11.18 -10.24 26.12
N ILE A 301 -10.34 -11.17 26.60
CA ILE A 301 -10.26 -11.57 28.02
C ILE A 301 -9.85 -10.43 28.93
N ASP A 302 -8.99 -9.53 28.45
CA ASP A 302 -8.54 -8.33 29.17
C ASP A 302 -9.67 -7.31 29.38
N GLY A 303 -10.87 -7.60 28.86
CA GLY A 303 -12.05 -6.74 28.92
C GLY A 303 -12.12 -5.71 27.80
N SER A 304 -11.07 -5.55 26.99
CA SER A 304 -11.06 -4.61 25.87
C SER A 304 -12.03 -5.04 24.78
N THR A 305 -12.66 -4.05 24.16
CA THR A 305 -13.64 -4.24 23.09
C THR A 305 -13.21 -3.48 21.85
N VAL A 306 -13.22 -4.16 20.70
CA VAL A 306 -13.01 -3.55 19.39
C VAL A 306 -14.32 -3.59 18.63
N GLY A 307 -14.91 -2.41 18.44
CA GLY A 307 -16.17 -2.22 17.73
C GLY A 307 -15.95 -1.86 16.26
N PHE A 308 -16.75 -2.46 15.40
CA PHE A 308 -16.79 -2.16 13.97
C PHE A 308 -18.20 -1.80 13.54
N THR A 309 -18.29 -0.87 12.61
CA THR A 309 -19.54 -0.50 11.96
C THR A 309 -19.53 -1.07 10.54
N GLN A 310 -20.64 -1.67 10.12
CA GLN A 310 -20.77 -2.18 8.76
C GLN A 310 -20.46 -1.07 7.76
N ALA A 311 -19.47 -1.32 6.91
CA ALA A 311 -19.18 -0.44 5.81
C ALA A 311 -20.35 -0.54 4.84
N ARG A 312 -21.20 0.51 4.80
CA ARG A 312 -22.18 0.66 3.72
C ARG A 312 -21.42 0.46 2.42
N SER A 313 -21.87 -0.49 1.59
CA SER A 313 -21.12 -0.96 0.43
C SER A 313 -20.56 0.22 -0.35
N ILE A 314 -19.22 0.31 -0.44
CA ILE A 314 -18.50 1.40 -1.11
C ILE A 314 -18.94 1.56 -2.57
N VAL A 315 -19.54 0.52 -3.17
CA VAL A 315 -20.18 0.54 -4.48
C VAL A 315 -21.22 1.68 -4.63
N GLY A 316 -21.89 2.08 -3.54
CA GLY A 316 -22.78 3.25 -3.52
C GLY A 316 -22.01 4.57 -3.52
N ASP A 317 -21.02 4.70 -2.63
CA ASP A 317 -20.25 5.93 -2.44
C ASP A 317 -19.33 6.25 -3.62
N GLU A 318 -18.78 5.23 -4.29
CA GLU A 318 -17.94 5.44 -5.46
C GLU A 318 -18.78 5.92 -6.65
N LYS A 319 -20.01 5.39 -6.83
CA LYS A 319 -20.96 5.90 -7.82
C LYS A 319 -21.39 7.34 -7.50
N LEU A 320 -21.61 7.67 -6.23
CA LEU A 320 -21.93 9.04 -5.80
C LEU A 320 -20.76 10.00 -6.02
N ARG A 321 -19.53 9.60 -5.66
CA ARG A 321 -18.31 10.38 -5.92
C ARG A 321 -18.04 10.55 -7.42
N GLN A 322 -18.25 9.51 -8.22
CA GLN A 322 -18.09 9.59 -9.67
C GLN A 322 -19.14 10.51 -10.30
N ARG A 323 -20.40 10.48 -9.82
CA ARG A 323 -21.45 11.43 -10.22
C ARG A 323 -21.08 12.86 -9.83
N SER A 324 -20.58 13.08 -8.62
CA SER A 324 -20.14 14.40 -8.15
C SER A 324 -18.99 14.96 -8.99
N ARG A 325 -17.96 14.16 -9.29
CA ARG A 325 -16.84 14.56 -10.16
C ARG A 325 -17.29 14.91 -11.58
N ARG A 326 -18.17 14.10 -12.18
CA ARG A 326 -18.73 14.38 -13.50
C ARG A 326 -19.56 15.66 -13.51
N ARG A 327 -20.32 15.91 -12.43
CA ARG A 327 -21.10 17.15 -12.27
C ARG A 327 -20.19 18.38 -12.18
N LEU A 328 -19.16 18.34 -11.35
CA LEU A 328 -18.23 19.47 -11.19
C LEU A 328 -17.44 19.74 -12.48
N SER A 329 -16.95 18.68 -13.14
CA SER A 329 -16.28 18.79 -14.44
C SER A 329 -17.19 19.33 -15.53
N GLY A 330 -18.46 18.89 -15.57
CA GLY A 330 -19.47 19.39 -16.51
C GLY A 330 -19.75 20.88 -16.33
N TRP A 331 -19.96 21.34 -15.08
CA TRP A 331 -20.17 22.76 -14.78
C TRP A 331 -18.97 23.62 -15.14
N LEU A 332 -17.75 23.16 -14.85
CA LEU A 332 -16.53 23.87 -15.19
C LEU A 332 -16.43 24.08 -16.71
N GLN A 333 -16.68 23.02 -17.50
CA GLN A 333 -16.63 23.12 -18.96
C GLN A 333 -17.71 24.05 -19.54
N VAL A 334 -18.92 24.05 -18.97
CA VAL A 334 -19.98 25.00 -19.37
C VAL A 334 -19.55 26.43 -19.08
N ALA A 335 -19.02 26.70 -17.87
CA ALA A 335 -18.56 28.03 -17.50
C ALA A 335 -17.41 28.51 -18.41
N THR A 336 -16.41 27.66 -18.65
CA THR A 336 -15.30 27.98 -19.57
C THR A 336 -15.80 28.22 -21.00
N GLY A 337 -16.73 27.38 -21.48
CA GLY A 337 -17.35 27.55 -22.79
C GLY A 337 -18.05 28.90 -22.93
N LEU A 338 -18.85 29.30 -21.94
CA LEU A 338 -19.53 30.61 -21.93
C LEU A 338 -18.55 31.78 -21.92
N VAL A 339 -17.50 31.72 -21.10
CA VAL A 339 -16.46 32.78 -21.05
C VAL A 339 -15.76 32.91 -22.40
N SER A 340 -15.37 31.80 -23.03
CA SER A 340 -14.70 31.82 -24.33
C SER A 340 -15.60 32.35 -25.46
N LEU A 341 -16.88 31.99 -25.48
CA LEU A 341 -17.86 32.55 -26.43
C LEU A 341 -18.02 34.07 -26.23
N GLY A 342 -18.10 34.51 -24.98
CA GLY A 342 -18.16 35.94 -24.64
C GLY A 342 -16.91 36.70 -25.10
N ALA A 343 -15.73 36.13 -24.89
CA ALA A 343 -14.45 36.71 -25.33
C ALA A 343 -14.36 36.79 -26.86
N SER A 344 -14.77 35.73 -27.57
CA SER A 344 -14.83 35.73 -29.04
C SER A 344 -15.81 36.78 -29.57
N TYR A 345 -17.00 36.90 -28.97
CA TYR A 345 -17.96 37.92 -29.37
C TYR A 345 -17.43 39.34 -29.15
N ALA A 346 -16.80 39.60 -27.99
CA ALA A 346 -16.18 40.89 -27.71
C ALA A 346 -15.03 41.20 -28.68
N GLY A 347 -14.21 40.21 -29.02
CA GLY A 347 -13.14 40.33 -30.02
C GLY A 347 -13.69 40.65 -31.42
N TYR A 348 -14.78 39.99 -31.84
CA TYR A 348 -15.47 40.29 -33.09
C TYR A 348 -15.98 41.74 -33.13
N ALA A 349 -16.70 42.16 -32.08
CA ALA A 349 -17.25 43.51 -31.99
C ALA A 349 -16.16 44.59 -32.02
N TYR A 350 -15.01 44.32 -31.40
CA TYR A 350 -13.86 45.20 -31.45
C TYR A 350 -13.28 45.33 -32.88
N LEU A 351 -13.08 44.19 -33.57
CA LEU A 351 -12.60 44.18 -34.95
C LEU A 351 -13.56 44.91 -35.89
N GLN A 352 -14.87 44.69 -35.73
CA GLN A 352 -15.90 45.38 -36.50
C GLN A 352 -15.81 46.90 -36.31
N LYS A 353 -15.67 47.36 -35.07
CA LYS A 353 -15.52 48.79 -34.78
C LYS A 353 -14.26 49.40 -35.40
N GLN A 354 -13.14 48.67 -35.39
CA GLN A 354 -11.92 49.13 -36.05
C GLN A 354 -12.09 49.22 -37.57
N TYR A 355 -12.77 48.23 -38.15
CA TYR A 355 -13.08 48.22 -39.58
C TYR A 355 -13.99 49.38 -40.00
N ASP A 356 -15.04 49.67 -39.23
CA ASP A 356 -15.93 50.79 -39.52
C ASP A 356 -15.16 52.12 -39.52
N GLY A 357 -14.22 52.28 -38.57
CA GLY A 357 -13.33 53.44 -38.52
C GLY A 357 -12.40 53.54 -39.74
N TYR A 358 -11.80 52.42 -40.16
CA TYR A 358 -10.99 52.33 -41.38
C TYR A 358 -11.83 52.69 -42.63
N SER A 359 -13.01 52.11 -42.79
CA SER A 359 -13.90 52.36 -43.92
C SER A 359 -14.30 53.83 -44.01
N HIS A 360 -14.56 54.47 -42.87
CA HIS A 360 -14.86 55.90 -42.81
C HIS A 360 -13.66 56.75 -43.26
N GLN A 361 -12.44 56.42 -42.84
CA GLN A 361 -11.23 57.12 -43.26
C GLN A 361 -10.98 56.99 -44.77
N VAL A 362 -11.14 55.79 -45.34
CA VAL A 362 -11.01 55.57 -46.80
C VAL A 362 -12.06 56.38 -47.57
N SER A 363 -13.30 56.41 -47.06
CA SER A 363 -14.38 57.19 -47.68
C SER A 363 -14.11 58.69 -47.66
N ALA A 364 -13.60 59.22 -46.53
CA ALA A 364 -13.20 60.62 -46.42
C ALA A 364 -12.05 60.95 -47.38
N LEU A 365 -11.04 60.09 -47.47
CA LEU A 365 -9.89 60.29 -48.36
C LEU A 365 -10.30 60.25 -49.84
N ASN A 366 -11.25 59.38 -50.21
CA ASN A 366 -11.82 59.37 -51.56
C ASN A 366 -12.60 60.65 -51.87
N ALA A 367 -13.30 61.23 -50.89
CA ALA A 367 -13.99 62.50 -51.06
C ALA A 367 -13.00 63.66 -51.28
N ASP A 368 -11.94 63.73 -50.47
CA ASP A 368 -10.88 64.74 -50.64
C ASP A 368 -10.15 64.58 -51.98
N TYR A 369 -9.89 63.34 -52.39
CA TYR A 369 -9.25 63.03 -53.67
C TYR A 369 -10.10 63.48 -54.86
N ALA A 370 -11.43 63.30 -54.80
CA ALA A 370 -12.34 63.79 -55.83
C ALA A 370 -12.30 65.31 -55.96
N ILE A 371 -12.24 66.05 -54.84
CA ILE A 371 -12.07 67.51 -54.85
C ILE A 371 -10.73 67.88 -55.50
N TRP A 372 -9.63 67.21 -55.11
CA TRP A 372 -8.33 67.46 -55.71
C TRP A 372 -8.29 67.16 -57.22
N GLN A 373 -8.91 66.07 -57.68
CA GLN A 373 -8.99 65.72 -59.10
C GLN A 373 -9.69 66.80 -59.91
N THR A 374 -10.82 67.32 -59.42
CA THR A 374 -11.56 68.41 -60.09
C THR A 374 -10.73 69.68 -60.20
N LEU A 375 -9.96 70.03 -59.16
CA LEU A 375 -9.07 71.19 -59.17
C LEU A 375 -7.85 71.00 -60.10
N ALA A 376 -7.32 69.78 -60.20
CA ALA A 376 -6.10 69.49 -60.95
C ALA A 376 -6.30 69.17 -62.44
N GLN A 377 -7.56 69.10 -62.93
CA GLN A 377 -7.92 68.75 -64.31
C GLN A 377 -7.27 67.45 -64.81
N ARG A 378 -7.04 66.47 -63.93
CA ARG A 378 -6.41 65.21 -64.31
C ARG A 378 -7.42 64.20 -64.88
N PRO A 379 -7.01 63.37 -65.86
CA PRO A 379 -7.84 62.27 -66.35
C PRO A 379 -8.13 61.25 -65.25
N ASP A 380 -9.31 60.66 -65.35
CA ASP A 380 -10.02 59.87 -64.33
C ASP A 380 -9.16 58.71 -63.78
N THR A 381 -8.76 58.81 -62.52
CA THR A 381 -8.11 57.74 -61.77
C THR A 381 -9.09 57.17 -60.76
N SER A 382 -9.25 55.85 -60.75
CA SER A 382 -10.25 55.17 -59.91
C SER A 382 -10.01 55.43 -58.41
N PRO A 383 -11.08 55.63 -57.62
CA PRO A 383 -10.98 55.84 -56.18
C PRO A 383 -10.39 54.61 -55.47
N LEU A 384 -9.87 54.81 -54.25
CA LEU A 384 -9.40 53.70 -53.43
C LEU A 384 -10.58 52.78 -53.08
N VAL A 385 -10.42 51.49 -53.35
CA VAL A 385 -11.42 50.48 -52.99
C VAL A 385 -11.20 50.08 -51.52
N THR A 386 -12.25 50.21 -50.70
CA THR A 386 -12.23 49.73 -49.32
C THR A 386 -11.99 48.23 -49.30
N MET A 387 -11.00 47.77 -48.52
CA MET A 387 -10.78 46.34 -48.35
C MET A 387 -11.98 45.68 -47.67
N PRO A 388 -12.37 44.45 -48.03
CA PRO A 388 -13.44 43.75 -47.32
C PRO A 388 -13.00 43.40 -45.89
N PHE A 389 -13.96 43.34 -44.95
CA PHE A 389 -13.72 43.06 -43.54
C PHE A 389 -12.86 41.81 -43.30
N THR A 390 -13.09 40.75 -44.08
CA THR A 390 -12.34 39.49 -43.99
C THR A 390 -10.86 39.64 -44.29
N SER A 391 -10.47 40.57 -45.17
CA SER A 391 -9.07 40.86 -45.49
C SER A 391 -8.46 41.82 -44.48
N TYR A 392 -9.21 42.82 -44.01
CA TYR A 392 -8.77 43.76 -42.98
C TYR A 392 -8.48 43.08 -41.65
N ALA A 393 -9.34 42.14 -41.25
CA ALA A 393 -9.29 41.53 -39.93
C ALA A 393 -8.28 40.37 -39.81
N GLN A 394 -7.48 40.07 -40.84
CA GLN A 394 -6.45 39.02 -40.75
C GLN A 394 -5.18 39.51 -40.04
N PRO A 395 -4.61 38.73 -39.09
CA PRO A 395 -4.99 37.36 -38.69
C PRO A 395 -6.03 37.29 -37.55
N GLY A 396 -6.41 38.41 -36.94
CA GLY A 396 -7.25 38.47 -35.72
C GLY A 396 -8.59 37.74 -35.81
N ILE A 397 -9.22 37.72 -36.99
CA ILE A 397 -10.51 37.03 -37.21
C ILE A 397 -10.40 35.52 -37.00
N TYR A 398 -9.25 34.89 -37.28
CA TYR A 398 -9.05 33.46 -37.04
C TYR A 398 -8.98 33.14 -35.55
N ALA A 399 -8.38 34.01 -34.73
CA ALA A 399 -8.34 33.83 -33.28
C ALA A 399 -9.75 33.93 -32.68
N VAL A 400 -10.56 34.87 -33.18
CA VAL A 400 -11.96 35.05 -32.76
C VAL A 400 -12.81 33.82 -33.09
N TYR A 401 -12.75 33.34 -34.34
CA TYR A 401 -13.47 32.14 -34.76
C TYR A 401 -12.98 30.88 -34.04
N GLY A 402 -11.66 30.71 -33.90
CA GLY A 402 -11.07 29.58 -33.19
C GLY A 402 -11.51 29.52 -31.73
N GLY A 403 -11.53 30.67 -31.04
CA GLY A 403 -12.06 30.77 -29.68
C GLY A 403 -13.55 30.41 -29.60
N GLY A 404 -14.34 30.80 -30.59
CA GLY A 404 -15.78 30.52 -30.63
C GLY A 404 -16.08 29.04 -30.81
N VAL A 405 -15.37 28.38 -31.73
CA VAL A 405 -15.49 26.93 -31.98
C VAL A 405 -15.04 26.12 -30.75
N ALA A 406 -13.90 26.47 -30.17
CA ALA A 406 -13.40 25.81 -28.96
C ALA A 406 -14.39 25.98 -27.78
N GLY A 407 -14.94 27.18 -27.62
CA GLY A 407 -15.93 27.50 -26.60
C GLY A 407 -17.23 26.73 -26.76
N GLY A 408 -17.77 26.68 -27.97
CA GLY A 408 -18.95 25.87 -28.29
C GLY A 408 -18.73 24.38 -27.99
N GLY A 409 -17.55 23.84 -28.33
CA GLY A 409 -17.18 22.46 -28.04
C GLY A 409 -17.16 22.14 -26.55
N LEU A 410 -16.57 23.01 -25.72
CA LEU A 410 -16.56 22.86 -24.27
C LEU A 410 -17.97 22.92 -23.66
N LEU A 411 -18.81 23.81 -24.17
CA LEU A 411 -20.20 23.95 -23.70
C LEU A 411 -21.01 22.68 -23.97
N ILE A 412 -20.93 22.14 -25.20
CA ILE A 412 -21.62 20.90 -25.58
C ILE A 412 -21.12 19.71 -24.74
N ASN A 413 -19.81 19.57 -24.56
CA ASN A 413 -19.25 18.48 -23.78
C ASN A 413 -19.60 18.59 -22.28
N GLY A 414 -19.60 19.81 -21.75
CA GLY A 414 -20.04 20.10 -20.38
C GLY A 414 -21.49 19.68 -20.13
N ILE A 415 -22.41 20.03 -21.03
CA ILE A 415 -23.82 19.60 -20.97
C ILE A 415 -23.92 18.07 -21.02
N ARG A 416 -23.18 17.41 -21.91
CA ARG A 416 -23.18 15.94 -22.00
C ARG A 416 -22.70 15.26 -20.70
N LEU A 417 -21.71 15.84 -20.03
CA LEU A 417 -21.24 15.34 -18.72
C LEU A 417 -22.28 15.52 -17.61
N LEU A 418 -23.05 16.61 -17.65
CA LEU A 418 -24.15 16.86 -16.71
C LEU A 418 -25.30 15.86 -16.94
N LEU A 419 -25.73 15.63 -18.19
CA LEU A 419 -26.74 14.61 -18.52
C LEU A 419 -26.33 13.21 -18.02
N LYS A 420 -25.05 12.83 -18.22
CA LYS A 420 -24.50 11.56 -17.70
C LYS A 420 -24.43 11.49 -16.16
N ALA A 421 -24.50 12.62 -15.48
CA ALA A 421 -24.59 12.69 -14.02
C ALA A 421 -26.04 12.64 -13.51
N GLY A 422 -27.04 12.60 -14.40
CA GLY A 422 -28.47 12.58 -14.06
C GLY A 422 -29.05 13.97 -13.82
N LYS A 423 -28.57 14.98 -14.55
CA LYS A 423 -28.98 16.39 -14.46
C LYS A 423 -29.61 16.86 -15.75
#